data_AF-A0A1Q6M4T3-F1
#
_entry.id   AF-A0A1Q6M4T3-F1
#
_cell.length_a   1.000
_cell.length_b   1.000
_cell.length_c   1.000
_cell.angle_alpha   90.00
_cell.angle_beta   90.00
_cell.angle_gamma   90.00
#
_symmetry.space_group_name_H-M   'P 1'
#
loop_
_entity.id
_entity.type
_entity.pdbx_description
1 polymer ?
#
loop_
_entity_poly.entity_id
_entity_poly.type
_entity_poly.pdbx_seq_one_letter_code
_entity_poly.pdbx_strand_id
1 'polypeptide(L)'
;MLSKPQYLYQAKLIIDCFPKKDYDSIPKETLKYIEDNMKVDSNIVINPEISLEEQDIDPQTWEFLQKIADDVSDREFYEEYKKDIAQYLNLANEQNEGYKARVDNINLNKDVSKLQKENQKLPKAKELIYGYQKVISNKDEEIKKLEQECNSLKEMLNRIPKFIRMLFLRNKKVKLLEEKNSR
;
A
#
# COMPACT_ATOMS: atom_id res chain seq x y z
N MET A 1 -17.73 47.99 44.90
CA MET A 1 -17.10 46.76 44.40
C MET A 1 -17.86 45.58 44.94
N LEU A 2 -18.47 44.83 44.04
CA LEU A 2 -19.18 43.59 44.35
C LEU A 2 -18.20 42.55 44.94
N SER A 3 -18.71 41.67 45.79
CA SER A 3 -17.97 40.48 46.20
C SER A 3 -17.89 39.48 45.06
N LYS A 4 -16.97 38.50 45.15
CA LYS A 4 -16.81 37.46 44.13
C LYS A 4 -18.11 36.75 43.73
N PRO A 5 -18.92 36.24 44.68
CA PRO A 5 -20.18 35.61 44.33
C PRO A 5 -21.18 36.57 43.66
N GLN A 6 -21.13 37.87 43.97
CA GLN A 6 -22.02 38.89 43.43
C GLN A 6 -21.63 39.30 42.01
N TYR A 7 -20.34 39.54 41.73
CA TYR A 7 -19.91 39.88 40.37
C TYR A 7 -20.09 38.70 39.41
N LEU A 8 -19.96 37.45 39.90
CA LEU A 8 -20.28 36.24 39.13
C LEU A 8 -21.78 36.14 38.84
N TYR A 9 -22.63 36.51 39.79
CA TYR A 9 -24.07 36.59 39.56
C TYR A 9 -24.42 37.65 38.51
N GLN A 10 -23.79 38.83 38.57
CA GLN A 10 -23.94 39.87 37.54
C GLN A 10 -23.46 39.37 36.16
N ALA A 11 -22.33 38.67 36.11
CA ALA A 11 -21.83 38.05 34.88
C ALA A 11 -22.81 37.01 34.31
N LYS A 12 -23.44 36.19 35.17
CA LYS A 12 -24.47 35.22 34.76
C LYS A 12 -25.65 35.89 34.08
N LEU A 13 -26.17 36.97 34.68
CA LEU A 13 -27.31 37.71 34.13
C LEU A 13 -26.98 38.30 32.75
N ILE A 14 -25.76 38.81 32.57
CA ILE A 14 -25.28 39.32 31.28
C ILE A 14 -25.16 38.19 30.25
N ILE A 15 -24.50 37.09 30.61
CA ILE A 15 -24.29 35.93 29.72
C ILE A 15 -25.62 35.32 29.28
N ASP A 16 -26.62 35.27 30.17
CA ASP A 16 -27.96 34.74 29.85
C ASP A 16 -28.71 35.58 28.81
N CYS A 17 -28.27 36.82 28.60
CA CYS A 17 -28.82 37.72 27.60
C CYS A 17 -28.08 37.61 26.24
N PHE A 18 -26.99 36.82 26.14
CA PHE A 18 -26.25 36.66 24.90
C PHE A 18 -27.07 35.90 23.84
N PRO A 19 -26.88 36.21 22.55
CA PRO A 19 -27.37 35.37 21.47
C PRO A 19 -26.89 33.93 21.64
N LYS A 20 -27.73 32.96 21.25
CA LYS A 20 -27.43 31.53 21.42
C LYS A 20 -26.04 31.13 20.89
N LYS A 21 -25.63 31.69 19.76
CA LYS A 21 -24.31 31.42 19.16
C LYS A 21 -23.16 31.79 20.11
N ASP A 22 -23.26 32.95 20.76
CA ASP A 22 -22.22 33.49 21.62
C ASP A 22 -22.29 32.87 23.02
N TYR A 23 -23.46 32.42 23.45
CA TYR A 23 -23.61 31.60 24.64
C TYR A 23 -22.97 30.21 24.46
N ASP A 24 -23.23 29.56 23.32
CA ASP A 24 -22.74 28.21 23.01
C ASP A 24 -21.21 28.17 22.79
N SER A 25 -20.56 29.30 22.52
CA SER A 25 -19.11 29.38 22.39
C SER A 25 -18.38 29.42 23.74
N ILE A 26 -19.06 29.81 24.82
CA ILE A 26 -18.48 29.84 26.17
C ILE A 26 -18.21 28.41 26.67
N PRO A 27 -17.01 28.11 27.22
CA PRO A 27 -16.71 26.79 27.76
C PRO A 27 -17.70 26.37 28.87
N LYS A 28 -18.17 25.12 28.82
CA LYS A 28 -19.12 24.58 29.82
C LYS A 28 -18.56 24.61 31.23
N GLU A 29 -17.25 24.44 31.38
CA GLU A 29 -16.55 24.53 32.65
C GLU A 29 -16.64 25.94 33.24
N THR A 30 -16.57 26.97 32.40
CA THR A 30 -16.71 28.38 32.80
C THR A 30 -18.14 28.67 33.26
N LEU A 31 -19.15 28.22 32.50
CA LEU A 31 -20.56 28.37 32.90
C LEU A 31 -20.84 27.67 34.24
N LYS A 32 -20.35 26.44 34.39
CA LYS A 32 -20.47 25.68 35.64
C LYS A 32 -19.77 26.37 36.81
N TYR A 33 -18.58 26.93 36.59
CA TYR A 33 -17.86 27.67 37.63
C TYR A 33 -18.66 28.86 38.15
N ILE A 34 -19.32 29.61 37.25
CA ILE A 34 -20.19 30.71 37.62
C ILE A 34 -21.35 30.21 38.48
N GLU A 35 -22.05 29.16 38.02
CA GLU A 35 -23.19 28.58 38.73
C GLU A 35 -22.82 28.06 40.13
N ASP A 36 -21.69 27.37 40.26
CA ASP A 36 -21.22 26.77 41.51
C ASP A 36 -20.76 27.81 42.55
N ASN A 37 -20.42 29.04 42.12
CA ASN A 37 -19.78 30.05 42.98
C ASN A 37 -20.55 31.38 43.08
N MET A 38 -21.62 31.59 42.31
CA MET A 38 -22.43 32.80 42.37
C MET A 38 -23.34 32.84 43.61
N LYS A 39 -23.74 34.04 44.00
CA LYS A 39 -24.79 34.26 44.99
C LYS A 39 -25.83 35.21 44.42
N VAL A 40 -27.08 34.73 44.34
CA VAL A 40 -28.23 35.54 43.89
C VAL A 40 -28.37 36.75 44.80
N ASP A 41 -28.43 37.93 44.19
CA ASP A 41 -28.61 39.21 44.87
C ASP A 41 -29.63 40.04 44.10
N SER A 42 -30.82 40.25 44.69
CA SER A 42 -31.92 40.97 44.06
C SER A 42 -31.64 42.46 43.82
N ASN A 43 -30.57 43.00 44.39
CA ASN A 43 -30.14 44.38 44.12
C ASN A 43 -29.35 44.50 42.82
N ILE A 44 -28.89 43.39 42.24
CA ILE A 44 -28.17 43.36 40.97
C ILE A 44 -29.19 43.10 39.88
N VAL A 45 -29.35 44.06 38.98
CA VAL A 45 -30.29 44.00 37.87
C VAL A 45 -29.57 44.37 36.58
N ILE A 46 -29.86 43.62 35.51
CA ILE A 46 -29.35 43.84 34.15
C ILE A 46 -30.56 44.09 33.26
N ASN A 47 -30.46 45.09 32.39
CA ASN A 47 -31.51 45.40 31.43
C ASN A 47 -31.01 45.03 30.03
N PRO A 48 -31.58 43.98 29.39
CA PRO A 48 -31.13 43.52 28.08
C PRO A 48 -31.39 44.52 26.95
N GLU A 49 -32.27 45.51 27.16
CA GLU A 49 -32.64 46.50 26.14
C GLU A 49 -31.66 47.68 26.05
N ILE A 50 -30.66 47.77 26.95
CA ILE A 50 -29.63 48.81 26.95
C ILE A 50 -28.24 48.20 26.76
N SER A 51 -27.34 48.95 26.13
CA SER A 51 -25.99 48.46 25.83
C SER A 51 -25.19 48.24 27.12
N LEU A 52 -24.25 47.30 27.11
CA LEU A 52 -23.46 46.95 28.30
C LEU A 52 -22.67 48.14 28.86
N GLU A 53 -22.23 49.06 28.00
CA GLU A 53 -21.50 50.27 28.37
C GLU A 53 -22.36 51.28 29.16
N GLU A 54 -23.68 51.22 28.99
CA GLU A 54 -24.66 52.05 29.69
C GLU A 54 -25.20 51.38 30.97
N GLN A 55 -24.89 50.10 31.19
CA GLN A 55 -25.30 49.36 32.39
C GLN A 55 -24.32 49.61 33.55
N ASP A 56 -24.84 49.61 34.77
CA ASP A 56 -24.03 49.68 35.99
C ASP A 56 -23.38 48.31 36.26
N ILE A 57 -22.31 48.02 35.51
CA ILE A 57 -21.55 46.78 35.61
C ILE A 57 -20.33 47.01 36.49
N ASP A 58 -20.15 46.15 37.49
CA ASP A 58 -18.98 46.24 38.36
C ASP A 58 -17.69 45.97 37.55
N PRO A 59 -16.61 46.72 37.79
CA PRO A 59 -15.34 46.52 37.09
C PRO A 59 -14.82 45.07 37.14
N GLN A 60 -15.09 44.33 38.23
CA GLN A 60 -14.70 42.92 38.35
C GLN A 60 -15.53 42.00 37.45
N THR A 61 -16.81 42.32 37.26
CA THR A 61 -17.65 41.62 36.27
C THR A 61 -17.13 41.86 34.87
N TRP A 62 -16.76 43.10 34.53
CA TRP A 62 -16.14 43.43 33.25
C TRP A 62 -14.84 42.67 32.99
N GLU A 63 -13.92 42.65 33.96
CA GLU A 63 -12.65 41.93 33.83
C GLU A 63 -12.86 40.42 33.64
N PHE A 64 -13.85 39.85 34.33
CA PHE A 64 -14.19 38.44 34.20
C PHE A 64 -14.80 38.11 32.82
N LEU A 65 -15.74 38.93 32.33
CA LEU A 65 -16.33 38.77 31.00
C LEU A 65 -15.28 38.92 29.89
N GLN A 66 -14.34 39.86 30.03
CA GLN A 66 -13.25 40.04 29.08
C GLN A 66 -12.38 38.78 28.98
N LYS A 67 -12.03 38.15 30.11
CA LYS A 67 -11.27 36.88 30.12
C LYS A 67 -11.99 35.76 29.37
N ILE A 68 -13.31 35.68 29.52
CA ILE A 68 -14.12 34.70 28.77
C ILE A 68 -14.04 34.99 27.27
N ALA A 69 -14.17 36.25 26.87
CA ALA A 69 -14.10 36.64 25.46
C ALA A 69 -12.73 36.32 24.85
N ASP A 70 -11.65 36.60 25.57
CA ASP A 70 -10.28 36.30 25.14
C ASP A 70 -10.07 34.78 24.98
N ASP A 71 -10.51 33.97 25.96
CA ASP A 71 -10.40 32.50 25.92
C ASP A 71 -11.18 31.88 24.74
N VAL A 72 -12.36 32.43 24.42
CA VAL A 72 -13.19 31.97 23.30
C VAL A 72 -12.50 32.32 21.97
N SER A 73 -12.02 33.55 21.83
CA SER A 73 -11.30 34.03 20.64
C SER A 73 -10.07 33.17 20.33
N ASP A 74 -9.27 32.85 21.36
CA ASP A 74 -8.09 32.00 21.19
C ASP A 74 -8.47 30.60 20.70
N ARG A 75 -9.51 29.98 21.27
CA ARG A 75 -9.96 28.64 20.84
C ARG A 75 -10.47 28.62 19.40
N GLU A 76 -11.25 29.62 19.00
CA GLU A 76 -11.74 29.72 17.61
C GLU A 76 -10.57 29.83 16.62
N PHE A 77 -9.57 30.66 16.95
CA PHE A 77 -8.35 30.79 16.17
C PHE A 77 -7.60 29.45 16.04
N TYR A 78 -7.38 28.73 17.14
CA TYR A 78 -6.68 27.43 17.10
C TYR A 78 -7.43 26.34 16.31
N GLU A 79 -8.77 26.28 16.40
CA GLU A 79 -9.57 25.29 15.66
C GLU A 79 -9.61 25.57 14.15
N GLU A 80 -9.50 26.84 13.72
CA GLU A 80 -9.34 27.18 12.30
C GLU A 80 -8.01 26.66 11.74
N TYR A 81 -6.89 26.93 12.42
CA TYR A 81 -5.58 26.42 12.01
C TYR A 81 -5.52 24.90 11.95
N LYS A 82 -6.19 24.22 12.87
CA LYS A 82 -6.25 22.76 12.90
C LYS A 82 -6.95 22.18 11.67
N LYS A 83 -7.99 22.85 11.17
CA LYS A 83 -8.66 22.46 9.91
C LYS A 83 -7.73 22.63 8.72
N ASP A 84 -7.02 23.75 8.64
CA ASP A 84 -6.05 24.01 7.56
C ASP A 84 -4.92 22.98 7.56
N ILE A 85 -4.34 22.69 8.74
CA ILE A 85 -3.30 21.66 8.88
C ILE A 85 -3.81 20.29 8.42
N ALA A 86 -5.04 19.92 8.79
CA ALA A 86 -5.63 18.65 8.35
C ALA A 86 -5.81 18.59 6.82
N GLN A 87 -6.22 19.69 6.18
CA GLN A 87 -6.33 19.77 4.73
C GLN A 87 -4.96 19.62 4.05
N TYR A 88 -3.94 20.34 4.55
CA TYR A 88 -2.57 20.22 4.03
C TYR A 88 -2.02 18.80 4.17
N LEU A 89 -2.26 18.13 5.30
CA LEU A 89 -1.84 16.75 5.53
C LEU A 89 -2.50 15.79 4.52
N ASN A 90 -3.79 15.94 4.25
CA ASN A 90 -4.50 15.11 3.27
C ASN A 90 -3.92 15.30 1.86
N LEU A 91 -3.72 16.55 1.43
CA LEU A 91 -3.13 16.85 0.11
C LEU A 91 -1.72 16.24 -0.03
N ALA A 92 -0.89 16.35 1.01
CA ALA A 92 0.45 15.79 1.00
C ALA A 92 0.43 14.25 0.92
N ASN A 93 -0.48 13.60 1.63
CA ASN A 93 -0.65 12.15 1.61
C ASN A 93 -1.10 11.65 0.22
N GLU A 94 -2.11 12.29 -0.38
CA GLU A 94 -2.59 11.95 -1.73
C GLU A 94 -1.49 12.11 -2.79
N GLN A 95 -0.70 13.18 -2.71
CA GLN A 95 0.44 13.39 -3.60
C GLN A 95 1.49 12.29 -3.43
N ASN A 96 1.82 11.92 -2.20
CA ASN A 96 2.79 10.86 -1.90
C ASN A 96 2.34 9.49 -2.43
N GLU A 97 1.07 9.14 -2.28
CA GLU A 97 0.51 7.92 -2.86
C GLU A 97 0.58 7.95 -4.39
N GLY A 98 0.26 9.10 -4.99
CA GLY A 98 0.42 9.33 -6.43
C GLY A 98 1.87 9.14 -6.91
N TYR A 99 2.86 9.64 -6.16
CA TYR A 99 4.28 9.43 -6.48
C TYR A 99 4.68 7.96 -6.37
N LYS A 100 4.23 7.26 -5.33
CA LYS A 100 4.50 5.83 -5.17
C LYS A 100 3.95 5.01 -6.34
N ALA A 101 2.70 5.26 -6.75
CA ALA A 101 2.09 4.61 -7.90
C ALA A 101 2.83 4.90 -9.23
N ARG A 102 3.39 6.10 -9.39
CA ARG A 102 4.22 6.44 -10.57
C ARG A 102 5.53 5.66 -10.58
N VAL A 103 6.20 5.54 -9.43
CA VAL A 103 7.45 4.77 -9.31
C VAL A 103 7.20 3.29 -9.60
N ASP A 104 6.14 2.71 -9.05
CA ASP A 104 5.77 1.32 -9.30
C ASP A 104 5.48 1.07 -10.78
N ASN A 105 4.75 1.98 -11.45
CA ASN A 105 4.50 1.89 -12.89
C ASN A 105 5.79 1.96 -13.73
N ILE A 106 6.76 2.81 -13.36
CA ILE A 106 8.06 2.87 -14.05
C ILE A 106 8.81 1.53 -13.92
N ASN A 107 8.80 0.93 -12.73
CA ASN A 107 9.45 -0.35 -12.48
C ASN A 107 8.77 -1.48 -13.27
N LEU A 108 7.43 -1.54 -13.25
CA LEU A 108 6.66 -2.51 -14.03
C LEU A 108 6.94 -2.39 -15.52
N ASN A 109 6.97 -1.17 -16.07
CA ASN A 109 7.28 -0.94 -17.48
C ASN A 109 8.69 -1.43 -17.86
N LYS A 110 9.66 -1.27 -16.96
CA LYS A 110 11.02 -1.77 -17.16
C LYS A 110 11.04 -3.30 -17.24
N ASP A 111 10.29 -3.98 -16.37
CA ASP A 111 10.24 -5.44 -16.36
C ASP A 111 9.45 -6.00 -17.55
N VAL A 112 8.34 -5.36 -17.94
CA VAL A 112 7.61 -5.67 -19.19
C VAL A 112 8.55 -5.57 -20.39
N SER A 113 9.36 -4.52 -20.46
CA SER A 113 10.32 -4.32 -21.55
C SER A 113 11.39 -5.41 -21.61
N LYS A 114 11.89 -5.90 -20.47
CA LYS A 114 12.83 -7.03 -20.42
C LYS A 114 12.17 -8.32 -20.89
N LEU A 115 10.98 -8.61 -20.35
CA LEU A 115 10.22 -9.81 -20.70
C LEU A 115 9.89 -9.84 -22.20
N GLN A 116 9.50 -8.72 -22.80
CA GLN A 116 9.28 -8.63 -24.24
C GLN A 116 10.51 -9.00 -25.06
N LYS A 117 11.71 -8.51 -24.68
CA LYS A 117 12.97 -8.87 -25.34
C LYS A 117 13.32 -10.35 -25.20
N GLU A 118 13.02 -10.96 -24.06
CA GLU A 118 13.22 -12.40 -23.86
C GLU A 118 12.20 -13.23 -24.66
N ASN A 119 10.94 -12.80 -24.68
CA ASN A 119 9.87 -13.47 -25.39
C ASN A 119 10.13 -13.49 -26.91
N GLN A 120 10.77 -12.45 -27.45
CA GLN A 120 11.23 -12.40 -28.84
C GLN A 120 12.28 -13.49 -29.19
N LYS A 121 12.94 -14.09 -28.20
CA LYS A 121 13.91 -15.19 -28.42
C LYS A 121 13.25 -16.56 -28.52
N LEU A 122 12.02 -16.72 -28.04
CA LEU A 122 11.31 -18.00 -28.03
C LEU A 122 11.10 -18.62 -29.42
N PRO A 123 10.74 -17.87 -30.48
CA PRO A 123 10.56 -18.45 -31.82
C PRO A 123 11.83 -19.14 -32.32
N LYS A 124 12.99 -18.48 -32.20
CA LYS A 124 14.28 -19.05 -32.59
C LYS A 124 14.64 -20.29 -31.77
N ALA A 125 14.35 -20.28 -30.47
CA ALA A 125 14.54 -21.46 -29.63
C ALA A 125 13.64 -22.63 -30.05
N LYS A 126 12.37 -22.36 -30.40
CA LYS A 126 11.43 -23.38 -30.91
C LYS A 126 11.89 -23.97 -32.23
N GLU A 127 12.35 -23.14 -33.16
CA GLU A 127 12.89 -23.60 -34.45
C GLU A 127 14.11 -24.52 -34.26
N LEU A 128 15.03 -24.16 -33.36
CA LEU A 128 16.19 -25.00 -33.04
C LEU A 128 15.78 -26.35 -32.46
N ILE A 129 14.84 -26.36 -31.50
CA ILE A 129 14.32 -27.59 -30.90
C ILE A 129 13.70 -28.47 -31.98
N TYR A 130 12.88 -27.90 -32.86
CA TYR A 130 12.27 -28.64 -33.97
C TYR A 130 13.33 -29.22 -34.92
N GLY A 131 14.36 -28.44 -35.25
CA GLY A 131 15.49 -28.90 -36.05
C GLY A 131 16.20 -30.09 -35.42
N TYR A 132 16.52 -30.02 -34.12
CA TYR A 132 17.15 -31.13 -33.40
C TYR A 132 16.27 -32.38 -33.35
N GLN A 133 14.96 -32.22 -33.08
CA GLN A 133 14.01 -33.33 -33.08
C GLN A 133 14.01 -34.07 -34.42
N LYS A 134 13.99 -33.34 -35.53
CA LYS A 134 14.05 -33.94 -36.87
C LYS A 134 15.34 -34.72 -37.12
N VAL A 135 16.48 -34.17 -36.71
CA VAL A 135 17.78 -34.84 -36.83
C VAL A 135 17.82 -36.13 -36.00
N ILE A 136 17.28 -36.10 -34.78
CA ILE A 136 17.18 -37.28 -33.91
C ILE A 136 16.31 -38.35 -34.58
N SER A 137 15.11 -38.00 -35.04
CA SER A 137 14.22 -38.96 -35.71
C SER A 137 14.86 -39.61 -36.94
N ASN A 138 15.57 -38.83 -37.76
CA ASN A 138 16.29 -39.37 -38.91
C ASN A 138 17.39 -40.36 -38.49
N LYS A 139 18.14 -40.04 -37.44
CA LYS A 139 19.20 -40.93 -36.91
C LYS A 139 18.61 -42.21 -36.32
N ASP A 140 17.47 -42.13 -35.64
CA ASP A 140 16.79 -43.31 -35.09
C ASP A 140 16.31 -44.26 -36.21
N GLU A 141 15.83 -43.72 -37.34
CA GLU A 141 15.49 -44.52 -38.52
C GLU A 141 16.71 -45.19 -39.14
N GLU A 142 17.84 -44.48 -39.21
CA GLU A 142 19.10 -45.02 -39.75
C GLU A 142 19.65 -46.14 -38.85
N ILE A 143 19.59 -45.96 -37.52
CA ILE A 143 19.95 -47.00 -36.55
C ILE A 143 19.10 -48.25 -36.76
N LYS A 144 17.77 -48.11 -36.90
CA LYS A 144 16.88 -49.26 -37.15
C LYS A 144 17.22 -50.02 -38.42
N LYS A 145 17.59 -49.32 -39.51
CA LYS A 145 18.03 -49.96 -40.76
C LYS A 145 19.34 -50.73 -40.55
N LEU A 146 20.31 -50.12 -39.90
CA LEU A 146 21.60 -50.76 -39.60
C LEU A 146 21.44 -51.98 -38.68
N GLU A 147 20.54 -51.93 -37.70
CA GLU A 147 20.20 -53.08 -36.85
C GLU A 147 19.61 -54.24 -37.66
N GLN A 148 18.69 -53.95 -38.59
CA GLN A 148 18.12 -54.95 -39.49
C GLN A 148 19.19 -55.59 -40.40
N GLU A 149 20.06 -54.77 -41.00
CA GLU A 149 21.18 -55.26 -41.82
C GLU A 149 22.16 -56.12 -41.01
N CYS A 150 22.52 -55.69 -39.80
CA CYS A 150 23.38 -56.45 -38.90
C CYS A 150 22.77 -57.81 -38.53
N ASN A 151 21.47 -57.84 -38.23
CA ASN A 151 20.77 -59.08 -37.92
C ASN A 151 20.73 -60.03 -39.13
N SER A 152 20.48 -59.52 -40.33
CA SER A 152 20.54 -60.30 -41.56
C SER A 152 21.93 -60.90 -41.81
N LEU A 153 22.99 -60.10 -41.64
CA LEU A 153 24.38 -60.56 -41.77
C LEU A 153 24.71 -61.63 -40.73
N LYS A 154 24.27 -61.47 -39.48
CA LYS A 154 24.43 -62.50 -38.44
C LYS A 154 23.75 -63.80 -38.82
N GLU A 155 22.53 -63.75 -39.37
CA GLU A 155 21.84 -64.96 -39.85
C GLU A 155 22.60 -65.63 -40.99
N MET A 156 23.07 -64.87 -41.98
CA MET A 156 23.88 -65.40 -43.09
C MET A 156 25.16 -66.06 -42.58
N LEU A 157 25.89 -65.39 -41.68
CA LEU A 157 27.08 -65.93 -41.03
C LEU A 157 26.74 -67.23 -40.26
N ASN A 158 25.58 -67.28 -39.62
CA ASN A 158 25.10 -68.46 -38.89
C ASN A 158 24.76 -69.66 -39.78
N ARG A 159 24.54 -69.47 -41.08
CA ARG A 159 24.37 -70.58 -42.04
C ARG A 159 25.68 -71.20 -42.51
N ILE A 160 26.79 -70.48 -42.40
CA ILE A 160 28.11 -70.99 -42.80
C ILE A 160 28.57 -72.07 -41.80
N PRO A 161 29.13 -73.21 -42.21
CA PRO A 161 29.66 -74.22 -41.29
C PRO A 161 30.71 -73.67 -40.32
N LYS A 162 30.67 -74.10 -39.05
CA LYS A 162 31.49 -73.55 -37.95
C LYS A 162 33.01 -73.59 -38.24
N PHE A 163 33.49 -74.64 -38.90
CA PHE A 163 34.92 -74.78 -39.23
C PHE A 163 35.39 -73.73 -40.25
N ILE A 164 34.54 -73.35 -41.21
CA ILE A 164 34.82 -72.27 -42.17
C ILE A 164 34.83 -70.93 -41.45
N ARG A 165 33.87 -70.65 -40.56
CA ARG A 165 33.87 -69.43 -39.75
C ARG A 165 35.16 -69.30 -38.91
N MET A 166 35.63 -70.40 -38.32
CA MET A 166 36.88 -70.41 -37.55
C MET A 166 38.14 -70.12 -38.38
N LEU A 167 38.15 -70.44 -39.68
CA LEU A 167 39.26 -70.10 -40.58
C LEU A 167 39.38 -68.58 -40.79
N PHE A 168 38.26 -67.88 -40.96
CA PHE A 168 38.25 -66.42 -41.16
C PHE A 168 38.41 -65.63 -39.86
N LEU A 169 37.89 -66.13 -38.73
CA LEU A 169 38.00 -65.47 -37.41
C LEU A 169 39.37 -65.65 -36.74
N ARG A 170 40.18 -66.63 -37.17
CA ARG A 170 41.57 -66.78 -36.72
C ARG A 170 42.50 -65.66 -37.22
N ASN A 171 42.09 -64.92 -38.25
CA ASN A 171 42.81 -63.75 -38.71
C ASN A 171 42.57 -62.59 -37.71
N LYS A 172 43.55 -62.32 -36.84
CA LYS A 172 43.49 -61.36 -35.70
C LYS A 172 42.96 -59.94 -36.02
N LYS A 173 42.82 -59.58 -37.30
CA LYS A 173 42.34 -58.26 -37.76
C LYS A 173 40.81 -58.14 -37.85
N VAL A 174 40.05 -59.24 -37.81
CA VAL A 174 38.58 -59.21 -37.90
C VAL A 174 37.99 -59.62 -36.56
N LYS A 175 37.79 -58.66 -35.65
CA LYS A 175 37.00 -58.88 -34.44
C LYS A 175 35.53 -58.61 -34.77
N LEU A 176 34.67 -59.62 -34.60
CA LEU A 176 33.23 -59.40 -34.54
C LEU A 176 32.95 -58.57 -33.28
N LEU A 177 32.15 -57.52 -33.41
CA LEU A 177 31.59 -56.80 -32.26
C LEU A 177 30.72 -57.79 -31.49
N GLU A 178 31.19 -58.24 -30.33
CA GLU A 178 30.36 -59.03 -29.42
C GLU A 178 29.23 -58.16 -28.89
N GLU A 179 28.00 -58.65 -29.02
CA GLU A 179 26.87 -58.13 -28.26
C GLU A 179 27.16 -58.32 -26.77
N LYS A 180 27.52 -57.23 -26.09
CA LYS A 180 27.25 -57.14 -24.66
C LYS A 180 25.73 -57.09 -24.54
N ASN A 181 25.11 -58.25 -24.40
CA ASN A 181 23.73 -58.39 -23.99
C ASN A 181 23.49 -57.49 -22.78
N SER A 182 22.52 -56.61 -22.93
CA SER A 182 21.90 -55.80 -21.88
C SER A 182 21.63 -56.66 -20.63
N ARG A 183 22.07 -56.17 -19.47
CA ARG A 183 21.44 -56.46 -18.18
C ARG A 183 20.58 -55.26 -17.81
#